data_AF-A0A8J3JU10-F1
#
_entry.id   AF-A0A8J3JU10-F1
#
_cell.length_a   1.000
_cell.length_b   1.000
_cell.length_c   1.000
_cell.angle_alpha   90.00
_cell.angle_beta   90.00
_cell.angle_gamma   90.00
#
_symmetry.space_group_name_H-M   'P 1'
#
loop_
_entity.id
_entity.type
_entity.pdbx_description
1 polymer ?
#
loop_
_entity_poly.entity_id
_entity_poly.type
_entity_poly.pdbx_seq_one_letter_code
_entity_poly.pdbx_strand_id
1 'polypeptide(L)'
;MGTWGSGNFDDDTAADHLSMVTDRLITEVAEAMSGDPVRIEPDEYWGVAVPCNLELLHLIAQQGLVGACLPDPEVIADWKARYLAVWDATIDGLEPKPAYKEQRRAVLVRTFDQLSELAEEDRA
;
A
#
# COMPACT_ATOMS: atom_id res chain seq x y z
N MET A 1 21.90 -23.68 5.43
CA MET A 1 22.96 -22.90 6.10
C MET A 1 22.60 -21.46 5.84
N GLY A 2 22.17 -20.74 6.87
CA GLY A 2 21.75 -19.36 6.72
C GLY A 2 22.90 -18.45 6.33
N THR A 3 22.58 -17.41 5.59
CA THR A 3 23.52 -16.36 5.19
C THR A 3 23.76 -15.47 6.42
N TRP A 4 25.03 -15.23 6.76
CA TRP A 4 25.39 -14.33 7.87
C TRP A 4 26.31 -13.26 7.32
N GLY A 5 25.75 -12.13 6.89
CA GLY A 5 26.51 -10.91 6.61
C GLY A 5 26.57 -9.99 7.81
N SER A 6 27.28 -8.88 7.67
CA SER A 6 27.43 -7.88 8.74
C SER A 6 26.36 -6.77 8.70
N GLY A 7 25.54 -6.72 7.64
CA GLY A 7 24.46 -5.76 7.49
C GLY A 7 23.19 -6.17 8.24
N ASN A 8 22.32 -5.20 8.52
CA ASN A 8 21.09 -5.41 9.29
C ASN A 8 20.07 -6.36 8.62
N PHE A 9 20.20 -6.58 7.31
CA PHE A 9 19.30 -7.43 6.51
C PHE A 9 20.02 -8.64 5.90
N ASP A 10 21.28 -8.90 6.29
CA ASP A 10 22.08 -10.00 5.72
C ASP A 10 21.92 -11.30 6.53
N ASP A 11 20.81 -11.47 7.23
CA ASP A 11 20.50 -12.61 8.09
C ASP A 11 19.08 -13.12 7.82
N ASP A 12 18.90 -14.44 7.82
CA ASP A 12 17.59 -15.06 7.57
C ASP A 12 16.54 -14.61 8.59
N THR A 13 16.92 -14.36 9.85
CA THR A 13 16.00 -13.83 10.88
C THR A 13 15.55 -12.41 10.55
N ALA A 14 16.42 -11.61 9.93
CA ALA A 14 16.06 -10.27 9.48
C ALA A 14 15.05 -10.33 8.32
N ALA A 15 15.19 -11.30 7.41
CA ALA A 15 14.22 -11.55 6.35
C ALA A 15 12.86 -12.01 6.91
N ASP A 16 12.85 -12.95 7.88
CA ASP A 16 11.62 -13.37 8.57
C ASP A 16 10.94 -12.18 9.28
N HIS A 17 11.73 -11.33 9.94
CA HIS A 17 11.22 -10.14 10.60
C HIS A 17 10.59 -9.16 9.59
N LEU A 18 11.25 -8.92 8.47
CA LEU A 18 10.75 -8.02 7.43
C LEU A 18 9.45 -8.57 6.79
N SER A 19 9.37 -9.88 6.61
CA SER A 19 8.15 -10.53 6.11
C SER A 19 6.98 -10.29 7.05
N MET A 20 7.17 -10.46 8.37
CA MET A 20 6.12 -10.16 9.34
C MET A 20 5.70 -8.67 9.34
N VAL A 21 6.65 -7.75 9.14
CA VAL A 21 6.36 -6.31 9.09
C VAL A 21 5.51 -5.98 7.85
N THR A 22 5.89 -6.49 6.68
CA THR A 22 5.17 -6.26 5.43
C THR A 22 3.81 -6.96 5.41
N ASP A 23 3.72 -8.19 5.90
CA ASP A 23 2.46 -8.94 6.02
C ASP A 23 1.44 -8.22 6.91
N ARG A 24 1.89 -7.59 8.01
CA ARG A 24 1.00 -6.77 8.84
C ARG A 24 0.43 -5.58 8.07
N LEU A 25 1.26 -4.86 7.31
CA LEU A 25 0.79 -3.71 6.50
C LEU A 25 -0.24 -4.17 5.45
N ILE A 26 0.03 -5.31 4.79
CA ILE A 26 -0.87 -5.92 3.80
C ILE A 26 -2.20 -6.31 4.46
N THR A 27 -2.15 -6.97 5.61
CA THR A 27 -3.33 -7.40 6.37
C THR A 27 -4.19 -6.22 6.79
N GLU A 28 -3.58 -5.16 7.33
CA GLU A 28 -4.31 -3.94 7.71
C GLU A 28 -5.03 -3.30 6.51
N VAL A 29 -4.37 -3.25 5.34
CA VAL A 29 -5.00 -2.76 4.11
C VAL A 29 -6.14 -3.67 3.67
N ALA A 30 -5.93 -5.00 3.68
CA ALA A 30 -6.95 -5.97 3.30
C ALA A 30 -8.20 -5.88 4.19
N GLU A 31 -8.02 -5.75 5.50
CA GLU A 31 -9.11 -5.57 6.46
C GLU A 31 -9.86 -4.26 6.25
N ALA A 32 -9.14 -3.16 6.00
CA ALA A 32 -9.76 -1.86 5.69
C ALA A 32 -10.56 -1.92 4.37
N MET A 33 -10.01 -2.57 3.34
CA MET A 33 -10.64 -2.71 2.02
C MET A 33 -11.80 -3.70 2.01
N SER A 34 -11.83 -4.71 2.88
CA SER A 34 -12.93 -5.68 2.94
C SER A 34 -14.09 -5.22 3.84
N GLY A 35 -13.84 -4.25 4.73
CA GLY A 35 -14.83 -3.72 5.68
C GLY A 35 -15.82 -2.72 5.10
N ASP A 36 -16.50 -2.01 6.01
CA ASP A 36 -17.44 -0.93 5.67
C ASP A 36 -16.74 0.18 4.84
N PRO A 37 -17.25 0.52 3.64
CA PRO A 37 -16.71 1.61 2.81
C PRO A 37 -16.55 2.94 3.53
N VAL A 38 -17.40 3.24 4.53
CA VAL A 38 -17.30 4.48 5.30
C VAL A 38 -15.91 4.62 5.93
N ARG A 39 -15.32 3.53 6.41
CA ARG A 39 -14.02 3.56 7.10
C ARG A 39 -12.87 4.07 6.23
N ILE A 40 -13.00 3.97 4.91
CA ILE A 40 -12.01 4.42 3.93
C ILE A 40 -12.39 5.74 3.23
N GLU A 41 -13.41 6.45 3.73
CA GLU A 41 -13.73 7.80 3.29
C GLU A 41 -12.57 8.78 3.59
N PRO A 42 -12.42 9.88 2.82
CA PRO A 42 -11.22 10.74 2.87
C PRO A 42 -10.92 11.38 4.24
N ASP A 43 -11.93 11.56 5.09
CA ASP A 43 -11.85 12.12 6.44
C ASP A 43 -11.82 11.06 7.55
N GLU A 44 -11.86 9.78 7.17
CA GLU A 44 -11.77 8.65 8.09
C GLU A 44 -10.34 8.10 8.21
N TYR A 45 -10.06 7.38 9.30
CA TYR A 45 -8.71 6.92 9.62
C TYR A 45 -8.09 6.09 8.48
N TRP A 46 -8.84 5.12 7.92
CA TRP A 46 -8.31 4.30 6.84
C TRP A 46 -8.31 5.01 5.50
N GLY A 47 -9.06 6.10 5.33
CA GLY A 47 -8.90 7.02 4.22
C GLY A 47 -7.50 7.65 4.16
N VAL A 48 -6.82 7.76 5.30
CA VAL A 48 -5.45 8.28 5.37
C VAL A 48 -4.42 7.15 5.47
N ALA A 49 -4.67 6.14 6.30
CA ALA A 49 -3.70 5.10 6.61
C ALA A 49 -3.47 4.12 5.44
N VAL A 50 -4.49 3.82 4.63
CA VAL A 50 -4.33 2.90 3.48
C VAL A 50 -3.27 3.40 2.49
N PRO A 51 -3.36 4.62 1.91
CA PRO A 51 -2.33 5.10 0.99
C PRO A 51 -0.94 5.17 1.65
N CYS A 52 -0.87 5.43 2.95
CA CYS A 52 0.37 5.44 3.71
C CYS A 52 1.02 4.04 3.75
N ASN A 53 0.24 3.02 4.11
CA ASN A 53 0.71 1.63 4.16
C ASN A 53 1.16 1.14 2.77
N LEU A 54 0.44 1.51 1.70
CA LEU A 54 0.82 1.16 0.33
C LEU A 54 2.13 1.84 -0.10
N GLU A 55 2.32 3.13 0.21
CA GLU A 55 3.57 3.84 -0.09
C GLU A 55 4.74 3.26 0.74
N LEU A 56 4.51 2.87 2.00
CA LEU A 56 5.52 2.19 2.82
C LEU A 56 5.94 0.84 2.23
N LEU A 57 4.98 0.04 1.77
CA LEU A 57 5.27 -1.24 1.09
C LEU A 57 6.12 -1.00 -0.17
N HIS A 58 5.75 -0.02 -0.99
CA HIS A 58 6.52 0.34 -2.19
C HIS A 58 7.96 0.74 -1.82
N LEU A 59 8.13 1.64 -0.85
CA LEU A 59 9.45 2.12 -0.42
C LEU A 59 10.34 1.01 0.14
N ILE A 60 9.76 0.08 0.90
CA ILE A 60 10.47 -1.09 1.46
C ILE A 60 10.89 -2.03 0.33
N ALA A 61 9.96 -2.44 -0.53
CA ALA A 61 10.22 -3.41 -1.59
C ALA A 61 11.21 -2.87 -2.64
N GLN A 62 11.17 -1.56 -2.93
CA GLN A 62 12.11 -0.91 -3.85
C GLN A 62 13.59 -1.05 -3.43
N GLN A 63 13.85 -1.33 -2.14
CA GLN A 63 15.22 -1.56 -1.66
C GLN A 63 15.77 -2.95 -2.05
N GLY A 64 14.95 -3.86 -2.58
CA GLY A 64 15.38 -5.22 -2.93
C GLY A 64 15.81 -6.07 -1.73
N LEU A 65 15.25 -5.79 -0.55
CA LEU A 65 15.56 -6.51 0.69
C LEU A 65 14.87 -7.88 0.70
N VAL A 66 15.63 -8.93 1.04
CA VAL A 66 15.08 -10.28 1.20
C VAL A 66 14.05 -10.28 2.33
N GLY A 67 12.90 -10.91 2.08
CA GLY A 67 11.79 -11.02 3.03
C GLY A 67 10.74 -9.91 2.92
N ALA A 68 10.93 -8.88 2.08
CA ALA A 68 9.84 -7.96 1.76
C ALA A 68 8.77 -8.69 0.94
N CYS A 69 7.51 -8.60 1.37
CA CYS A 69 6.38 -9.17 0.64
C CYS A 69 5.51 -8.07 0.02
N LEU A 70 4.95 -8.35 -1.15
CA LEU A 70 3.98 -7.50 -1.83
C LEU A 70 2.68 -8.27 -2.07
N PRO A 71 1.51 -7.60 -2.07
CA PRO A 71 0.28 -8.21 -2.55
C PRO A 71 0.36 -8.49 -4.05
N ASP A 72 -0.46 -9.42 -4.50
CA ASP A 72 -0.66 -9.70 -5.92
C ASP A 72 -1.12 -8.43 -6.68
N PRO A 73 -0.59 -8.14 -7.89
CA PRO A 73 -1.02 -7.01 -8.72
C PRO A 73 -2.54 -6.95 -8.94
N GLU A 74 -3.19 -8.12 -9.09
CA GLU A 74 -4.63 -8.21 -9.24
C GLU A 74 -5.37 -7.72 -7.97
N VAL A 75 -4.84 -8.04 -6.78
CA VAL A 75 -5.37 -7.56 -5.50
C VAL A 75 -5.17 -6.05 -5.35
N ILE A 76 -4.01 -5.53 -5.77
CA ILE A 76 -3.72 -4.08 -5.76
C ILE A 76 -4.68 -3.34 -6.69
N ALA A 77 -4.96 -3.90 -7.87
CA ALA A 77 -5.91 -3.33 -8.84
C ALA A 77 -7.34 -3.27 -8.27
N ASP A 78 -7.80 -4.34 -7.60
CA ASP A 78 -9.10 -4.38 -6.94
C ASP A 78 -9.20 -3.36 -5.81
N TRP A 79 -8.14 -3.24 -4.99
CA TRP A 79 -8.06 -2.21 -3.94
C TRP A 79 -8.07 -0.80 -4.51
N LYS A 80 -7.33 -0.54 -5.59
CA LYS A 80 -7.34 0.76 -6.29
C LYS A 80 -8.74 1.12 -6.74
N ALA A 81 -9.42 0.20 -7.42
CA ALA A 81 -10.77 0.42 -7.93
C ALA A 81 -11.75 0.74 -6.78
N ARG A 82 -11.71 -0.05 -5.69
CA ARG A 82 -12.57 0.17 -4.53
C ARG A 82 -12.31 1.49 -3.84
N TYR A 83 -11.05 1.77 -3.51
CA TYR A 83 -10.66 2.96 -2.76
C TYR A 83 -10.99 4.24 -3.53
N LEU A 84 -10.64 4.28 -4.82
CA LEU A 84 -10.95 5.44 -5.66
C LEU A 84 -12.46 5.63 -5.87
N ALA A 85 -13.24 4.55 -5.93
CA ALA A 85 -14.70 4.66 -6.02
C ALA A 85 -15.30 5.33 -4.78
N VAL A 86 -14.85 4.97 -3.57
CA VAL A 86 -15.28 5.65 -2.34
C VAL A 86 -14.82 7.09 -2.34
N TRP A 87 -13.53 7.33 -2.61
CA TRP A 87 -12.96 8.67 -2.59
C TRP A 87 -13.65 9.62 -3.58
N ASP A 88 -13.88 9.19 -4.82
CA ASP A 88 -14.54 9.99 -5.86
C ASP A 88 -16.00 10.30 -5.49
N ALA A 89 -16.68 9.40 -4.76
CA ALA A 89 -18.07 9.56 -4.35
C ALA A 89 -18.25 10.52 -3.17
N THR A 90 -17.28 10.61 -2.25
CA THR A 90 -17.46 11.31 -0.97
C THR A 90 -16.65 12.61 -0.85
N ILE A 91 -15.57 12.77 -1.62
CA ILE A 91 -14.69 13.94 -1.50
C ILE A 91 -15.40 15.28 -1.71
N ASP A 92 -16.39 15.35 -2.61
CA ASP A 92 -17.10 16.62 -2.89
C ASP A 92 -17.96 17.06 -1.69
N GLY A 93 -18.41 16.13 -0.86
CA GLY A 93 -19.15 16.42 0.38
C GLY A 93 -18.30 17.11 1.45
N LEU A 94 -16.96 17.08 1.31
CA LEU A 94 -16.01 17.73 2.20
C LEU A 94 -15.59 19.13 1.72
N GLU A 95 -16.23 19.63 0.64
CA GLU A 95 -15.98 20.95 0.07
C GLU A 95 -14.48 21.27 -0.16
N PRO A 96 -13.74 20.42 -0.91
CA PRO A 96 -12.31 20.57 -1.09
C PRO A 96 -11.98 21.84 -1.88
N LYS A 97 -10.75 22.35 -1.70
CA LYS A 97 -10.25 23.44 -2.55
C LYS A 97 -10.24 23.01 -4.03
N PRO A 98 -10.49 23.91 -4.99
CA PRO A 98 -10.68 23.54 -6.41
C PRO A 98 -9.60 22.64 -7.01
N ALA A 99 -8.31 22.86 -6.69
CA ALA A 99 -7.21 22.06 -7.21
C ALA A 99 -6.86 20.82 -6.36
N TYR A 100 -7.37 20.73 -5.12
CA TYR A 100 -7.03 19.65 -4.20
C TYR A 100 -7.50 18.30 -4.73
N LYS A 101 -8.73 18.24 -5.27
CA LYS A 101 -9.30 16.99 -5.78
C LYS A 101 -8.42 16.37 -6.86
N GLU A 102 -8.11 17.14 -7.89
CA GLU A 102 -7.28 16.67 -9.01
C GLU A 102 -5.88 16.25 -8.55
N GLN A 103 -5.23 17.07 -7.74
CA GLN A 103 -3.88 16.79 -7.24
C GLN A 103 -3.84 15.56 -6.33
N ARG A 104 -4.78 15.47 -5.38
CA ARG A 104 -4.81 14.34 -4.45
C ARG A 104 -5.15 13.04 -5.15
N ARG A 105 -6.11 13.06 -6.10
CA ARG A 105 -6.47 11.89 -6.89
C ARG A 105 -5.29 11.39 -7.72
N ALA A 106 -4.51 12.30 -8.32
CA ALA A 106 -3.30 11.92 -9.07
C ALA A 106 -2.26 11.23 -8.17
N VAL A 107 -2.06 11.72 -6.94
CA VAL A 107 -1.17 11.06 -5.96
C VAL A 107 -1.69 9.67 -5.60
N LEU A 108 -2.98 9.54 -5.29
CA LEU A 108 -3.57 8.25 -4.95
C LEU A 108 -3.39 7.23 -6.08
N VAL A 109 -3.73 7.61 -7.31
CA VAL A 109 -3.55 6.77 -8.51
C VAL A 109 -2.10 6.32 -8.63
N ARG A 110 -1.15 7.27 -8.53
CA ARG A 110 0.28 6.98 -8.61
C ARG A 110 0.73 5.98 -7.55
N THR A 111 0.30 6.13 -6.29
CA THR A 111 0.67 5.22 -5.20
C THR A 111 0.25 3.78 -5.48
N PHE A 112 -0.97 3.56 -5.98
CA PHE A 112 -1.41 2.21 -6.36
C PHE A 112 -0.65 1.68 -7.59
N ASP A 113 -0.44 2.51 -8.61
CA ASP A 113 0.24 2.10 -9.85
C ASP A 113 1.69 1.70 -9.60
N GLN A 114 2.44 2.49 -8.83
CA GLN A 114 3.83 2.19 -8.49
C GLN A 114 3.99 0.91 -7.67
N LEU A 115 3.03 0.60 -6.79
CA LEU A 115 3.06 -0.67 -6.05
C LEU A 115 2.74 -1.86 -6.96
N SER A 116 1.75 -1.70 -7.86
CA SER A 116 1.36 -2.73 -8.82
C SER A 116 2.49 -3.05 -9.79
N GLU A 117 3.15 -2.03 -10.36
CA GLU A 117 4.31 -2.19 -11.25
C GLU A 117 5.43 -2.97 -10.55
N LEU A 118 5.75 -2.62 -9.30
CA LEU A 118 6.79 -3.32 -8.54
C LEU A 118 6.41 -4.77 -8.21
N ALA A 119 5.14 -5.04 -7.93
CA ALA A 119 4.64 -6.40 -7.70
C ALA A 119 4.62 -7.26 -8.98
N GLU A 120 4.46 -6.65 -10.16
CA GLU A 120 4.62 -7.33 -11.44
C GLU A 120 6.08 -7.70 -11.72
N GLU A 121 7.00 -6.78 -11.41
CA GLU A 121 8.45 -7.00 -11.56
C GLU A 121 8.97 -8.10 -10.61
N ASP A 122 8.48 -8.17 -9.37
CA ASP A 122 8.88 -9.19 -8.38
C ASP A 122 8.48 -10.62 -8.80
N ARG A 123 7.45 -10.75 -9.65
CA ARG A 123 7.02 -12.04 -10.21
C ARG A 123 7.83 -12.50 -11.44
N ALA A 124 8.59 -11.61 -12.07
CA ALA A 124 9.23 -11.83 -13.37
C ALA A 124 10.62 -12.49 -13.27
#